data_AF-A0A946GJC9-F1
#
_entry.id   AF-A0A946GJC9-F1
#
_cell.length_a   1.000
_cell.length_b   1.000
_cell.length_c   1.000
_cell.angle_alpha   90.00
_cell.angle_beta   90.00
_cell.angle_gamma   90.00
#
_symmetry.space_group_name_H-M   'P 1'
#
loop_
_entity.id
_entity.type
_entity.pdbx_description
1 polymer ?
#
loop_
_entity_poly.entity_id
_entity_poly.type
_entity_poly.pdbx_seq_one_letter_code
_entity_poly.pdbx_strand_id
1 'polypeptide(L)'
;MKEDQDLPQYDNVNRDDYTDNDGYYDGQDSRSGKYRDEIFSKRVPAGKRTYFFDVKTTRSGRDYFLTITESKRVDENRYEKHKIFLYKEDFGKFVSSMHEAVRYIQDECLPDYDFRGLPDVSAVRGELDGAYTGDEDSY
;
A
#
# COMPACT_ATOMS: atom_id res chain seq x y z
N MET A 1 -12.37 20.59 25.02
CA MET A 1 -12.58 20.76 23.58
C MET A 1 -11.33 20.22 22.93
N LYS A 2 -11.40 19.03 22.30
CA LYS A 2 -10.25 18.44 21.62
C LYS A 2 -10.25 18.99 20.20
N GLU A 3 -9.11 19.49 19.77
CA GLU A 3 -8.88 20.07 18.44
C GLU A 3 -9.08 18.97 17.39
N ASP A 4 -10.06 19.18 16.51
CA ASP A 4 -10.21 18.40 15.29
C ASP A 4 -9.01 18.73 14.40
N GLN A 5 -8.08 17.78 14.29
CA GLN A 5 -6.98 17.87 13.33
C GLN A 5 -7.56 17.63 11.93
N ASP A 6 -7.60 18.68 11.12
CA ASP A 6 -7.90 18.60 9.70
C ASP A 6 -6.89 17.67 9.01
N LEU A 7 -7.34 16.47 8.63
CA LEU A 7 -6.56 15.55 7.81
C LEU A 7 -6.27 16.22 6.46
N PRO A 8 -5.03 16.14 5.94
CA PRO A 8 -4.70 16.72 4.64
C PRO A 8 -5.57 16.08 3.55
N GLN A 9 -6.30 16.90 2.80
CA GLN A 9 -7.00 16.46 1.59
C GLN A 9 -5.95 16.08 0.55
N TYR A 10 -5.75 14.78 0.34
CA TYR A 10 -4.97 14.29 -0.78
C TYR A 10 -5.82 14.42 -2.06
N ASP A 11 -5.26 15.08 -3.07
CA ASP A 11 -5.87 15.21 -4.38
C ASP A 11 -6.20 13.82 -4.93
N ASN A 12 -7.50 13.54 -5.06
CA ASN A 12 -8.01 12.38 -5.79
C ASN A 12 -7.54 12.51 -7.25
N VAL A 13 -6.45 11.82 -7.59
CA VAL A 13 -6.01 11.70 -8.98
C VAL A 13 -7.12 11.05 -9.80
N ASN A 14 -7.51 11.75 -10.86
CA ASN A 14 -8.67 11.43 -11.70
C ASN A 14 -8.70 9.95 -12.13
N ARG A 15 -9.87 9.36 -11.91
CA ARG A 15 -10.23 7.93 -12.05
C ARG A 15 -10.15 7.40 -13.48
N ASP A 16 -10.09 8.27 -14.48
CA ASP A 16 -10.21 7.91 -15.90
C ASP A 16 -8.87 7.51 -16.55
N ASP A 17 -7.73 7.76 -15.89
CA ASP A 17 -6.40 7.42 -16.41
C ASP A 17 -5.97 5.97 -16.09
N TYR A 18 -6.90 5.18 -15.54
CA TYR A 18 -6.68 3.79 -15.11
C TYR A 18 -7.20 2.74 -16.08
N THR A 19 -7.69 3.15 -17.27
CA THR A 19 -8.20 2.24 -18.30
C THR A 19 -7.14 1.87 -19.34
N ASP A 20 -5.90 1.63 -18.93
CA ASP A 20 -4.87 1.13 -19.84
C ASP A 20 -4.78 -0.40 -19.73
N ASN A 21 -5.64 -1.11 -20.46
CA ASN A 21 -5.54 -2.51 -20.96
C ASN A 21 -4.90 -3.61 -20.06
N ASP A 22 -4.65 -3.35 -18.78
CA ASP A 22 -3.97 -4.22 -17.81
C ASP A 22 -4.96 -5.09 -17.03
N GLY A 23 -6.25 -5.01 -17.41
CA GLY A 23 -7.31 -5.87 -16.91
C GLY A 23 -7.45 -5.79 -15.39
N TYR A 24 -7.14 -4.64 -14.76
CA TYR A 24 -7.36 -4.48 -13.32
C TYR A 24 -8.84 -4.58 -12.94
N TYR A 25 -9.73 -4.22 -13.86
CA TYR A 25 -11.13 -4.64 -13.81
C TYR A 25 -11.33 -5.91 -14.63
N ASP A 26 -11.36 -7.05 -13.93
CA ASP A 26 -12.02 -8.25 -14.45
C ASP A 26 -13.49 -7.88 -14.73
N GLY A 27 -13.80 -7.74 -16.01
CA GLY A 27 -15.12 -7.41 -16.51
C GLY A 27 -16.08 -8.59 -16.34
N GLN A 28 -16.52 -8.84 -15.11
CA GLN A 28 -17.74 -9.58 -14.78
C GLN A 28 -18.14 -9.34 -13.30
N ASP A 29 -18.51 -8.10 -12.95
CA ASP A 29 -19.48 -7.93 -11.86
C ASP A 29 -20.32 -6.67 -12.07
N SER A 30 -21.53 -6.89 -12.59
CA SER A 30 -22.66 -5.98 -12.62
C SER A 30 -23.20 -5.72 -11.20
N ARG A 31 -22.33 -5.31 -10.27
CA ARG A 31 -22.70 -4.91 -8.91
C ARG A 31 -21.94 -3.65 -8.52
N SER A 32 -22.64 -2.53 -8.63
CA SER A 32 -22.32 -1.21 -8.07
C SER A 32 -22.03 -1.18 -6.55
N GLY A 33 -21.87 -2.34 -5.90
CA GLY A 33 -21.53 -2.50 -4.49
C GLY A 33 -20.05 -2.72 -4.18
N LYS A 34 -19.24 -3.32 -5.08
CA LYS A 34 -17.81 -3.59 -4.80
C LYS A 34 -16.91 -2.34 -4.81
N TYR A 35 -17.37 -1.27 -5.47
CA TYR A 35 -16.70 0.03 -5.49
C TYR A 35 -16.99 0.88 -4.25
N ARG A 36 -17.98 0.50 -3.41
CA ARG A 36 -18.33 1.29 -2.21
C ARG A 36 -17.37 1.08 -1.05
N ASP A 37 -16.64 -0.04 -1.04
CA ASP A 37 -15.82 -0.43 0.09
C ASP A 37 -14.34 0.02 -0.07
N GLU A 38 -13.98 0.61 -1.22
CA GLU A 38 -12.64 1.12 -1.52
C GLU A 38 -12.57 2.62 -1.25
N ILE A 39 -11.74 3.00 -0.27
CA ILE A 39 -11.68 4.36 0.28
C ILE A 39 -10.51 5.14 -0.31
N PHE A 40 -9.43 4.44 -0.64
CA PHE A 40 -8.23 5.02 -1.24
C PHE A 40 -7.61 3.99 -2.18
N SER A 41 -7.04 4.46 -3.28
CA SER A 41 -6.22 3.66 -4.17
C SER A 41 -5.04 4.49 -4.69
N LYS A 42 -3.86 3.87 -4.73
CA LYS A 42 -2.67 4.43 -5.35
C LYS A 42 -2.07 3.44 -6.34
N ARG A 43 -2.00 3.85 -7.61
CA ARG A 43 -1.23 3.16 -8.65
C ARG A 43 0.20 3.70 -8.73
N VAL A 44 1.17 2.79 -8.81
CA VAL A 44 2.59 3.09 -8.97
C VAL A 44 3.14 2.29 -10.16
N PRO A 45 3.28 2.89 -11.34
CA PRO A 45 3.91 2.23 -12.49
C PRO A 45 5.42 2.08 -12.28
N ALA A 46 5.95 0.91 -12.60
CA ALA A 46 7.36 0.53 -12.44
C ALA A 46 7.82 -0.37 -13.60
N GLY A 47 7.85 0.19 -14.81
CA GLY A 47 8.26 -0.54 -16.02
C GLY A 47 7.27 -1.64 -16.42
N LYS A 48 7.68 -2.92 -16.37
CA LYS A 48 6.80 -4.06 -16.67
C LYS A 48 5.85 -4.41 -15.50
N ARG A 49 5.95 -3.70 -14.38
CA ARG A 49 5.17 -3.93 -13.18
C ARG A 49 4.35 -2.69 -12.85
N THR A 50 3.20 -2.91 -12.26
CA THR A 50 2.36 -1.86 -11.68
C THR A 50 1.98 -2.31 -10.29
N TYR A 51 2.24 -1.47 -9.28
CA TYR A 51 1.80 -1.71 -7.91
C TYR A 51 0.53 -0.92 -7.63
N PHE A 52 -0.40 -1.54 -6.93
CA PHE A 52 -1.65 -0.95 -6.48
C PHE A 52 -1.72 -1.06 -4.95
N PHE A 53 -1.99 0.05 -4.28
CA PHE A 53 -2.17 0.13 -2.84
C PHE A 53 -3.60 0.60 -2.56
N ASP A 54 -4.48 -0.34 -2.21
CA ASP A 54 -5.91 -0.07 -2.01
C ASP A 54 -6.27 -0.19 -0.54
N VAL A 55 -6.90 0.84 0.05
CA VAL A 55 -7.45 0.81 1.41
C VAL A 55 -8.93 0.50 1.33
N LYS A 56 -9.36 -0.54 2.04
CA LYS A 56 -10.74 -1.05 2.01
C LYS A 56 -11.31 -1.24 3.41
N THR A 57 -12.63 -1.13 3.54
CA THR A 57 -13.31 -1.49 4.79
C THR A 57 -13.50 -3.00 4.89
N THR A 58 -13.37 -3.55 6.09
CA THR A 58 -13.82 -4.92 6.37
C THR A 58 -15.33 -5.04 6.19
N ARG A 59 -15.85 -6.28 6.10
CA ARG A 59 -17.28 -6.55 5.91
C ARG A 59 -18.16 -5.94 7.02
N SER A 60 -17.62 -5.71 8.21
CA SER A 60 -18.35 -5.07 9.31
C SER A 60 -18.44 -3.55 9.17
N GLY A 61 -17.66 -2.95 8.27
CA GLY A 61 -17.55 -1.50 8.09
C GLY A 61 -16.84 -0.77 9.22
N ARG A 62 -16.27 -1.50 10.21
CA ARG A 62 -15.66 -0.90 11.41
C ARG A 62 -14.15 -0.74 11.33
N ASP A 63 -13.52 -1.53 10.47
CA ASP A 63 -12.07 -1.61 10.37
C ASP A 63 -11.62 -1.44 8.91
N TYR A 64 -10.35 -1.14 8.74
CA TYR A 64 -9.71 -0.96 7.45
C TYR A 64 -8.60 -2.00 7.26
N PHE A 65 -8.36 -2.37 6.01
CA PHE A 65 -7.25 -3.21 5.61
C PHE A 65 -6.64 -2.70 4.29
N LEU A 66 -5.36 -3.00 4.09
CA LEU A 66 -4.61 -2.65 2.89
C LEU A 66 -4.55 -3.87 1.96
N THR A 67 -4.81 -3.65 0.68
CA THR A 67 -4.49 -4.61 -0.38
C THR A 67 -3.32 -4.06 -1.18
N ILE A 68 -2.22 -4.80 -1.21
CA ILE A 68 -1.08 -4.50 -2.08
C ILE A 68 -1.13 -5.48 -3.24
N THR A 69 -1.28 -4.99 -4.46
CA THR A 69 -1.27 -5.82 -5.66
C THR A 69 -0.11 -5.44 -6.56
N GLU A 70 0.71 -6.41 -6.92
CA GLU A 70 1.62 -6.30 -8.04
C GLU A 70 0.97 -6.91 -9.28
N SER A 71 0.87 -6.15 -10.36
CA SER A 71 0.53 -6.65 -11.70
C SER A 71 1.78 -6.63 -12.57
N LYS A 72 2.21 -7.79 -13.06
CA LYS A 72 3.39 -7.97 -13.90
C LYS A 72 2.96 -8.32 -15.32
N ARG A 73 3.37 -7.52 -16.30
CA ARG A 73 3.21 -7.87 -17.71
C ARG A 73 4.17 -8.98 -18.08
N VAL A 74 3.64 -10.17 -18.39
CA VAL A 74 4.41 -11.33 -18.83
C VAL A 74 4.55 -11.31 -20.36
N ASP A 75 3.43 -11.08 -21.05
CA ASP A 75 3.35 -10.96 -22.52
C ASP A 75 2.47 -9.78 -22.92
N GLU A 76 2.34 -9.48 -24.21
CA GLU A 76 1.59 -8.31 -24.72
C GLU A 76 0.16 -8.20 -24.15
N ASN A 77 -0.49 -9.34 -23.91
CA ASN A 77 -1.86 -9.41 -23.41
C ASN A 77 -2.01 -10.26 -22.12
N ARG A 78 -0.89 -10.60 -21.45
CA ARG A 78 -0.93 -11.47 -20.26
C ARG A 78 -0.27 -10.80 -19.07
N TYR A 79 -1.00 -10.78 -17.96
CA TYR A 79 -0.54 -10.22 -16.69
C TYR A 79 -0.61 -11.27 -15.58
N GLU A 80 0.44 -11.35 -14.78
CA GLU A 80 0.47 -12.11 -13.52
C GLU A 80 0.21 -11.15 -12.37
N LYS A 81 -0.68 -11.53 -11.45
CA LYS A 81 -1.03 -10.71 -10.29
C LYS A 81 -0.61 -11.40 -9.00
N HIS A 82 0.14 -10.70 -8.17
CA HIS A 82 0.44 -11.10 -6.80
C HIS A 82 -0.28 -10.15 -5.85
N LYS A 83 -1.03 -10.68 -4.89
CA LYS A 83 -1.85 -9.88 -3.98
C LYS A 83 -1.56 -10.23 -2.54
N ILE A 84 -1.37 -9.20 -1.73
CA ILE A 84 -1.18 -9.28 -0.28
C ILE A 84 -2.34 -8.54 0.37
N PHE A 85 -2.92 -9.14 1.41
CA PHE A 85 -3.87 -8.49 2.31
C PHE A 85 -3.15 -8.24 3.63
N LEU A 86 -3.22 -7.01 4.12
CA LEU A 86 -2.60 -6.60 5.36
C LEU A 86 -3.66 -5.95 6.24
N TYR A 87 -3.81 -6.46 7.47
CA TYR A 87 -4.78 -5.98 8.44
C TYR A 87 -4.11 -5.04 9.45
N LYS A 88 -4.93 -4.22 10.13
CA LYS A 88 -4.46 -3.13 10.99
C LYS A 88 -3.48 -3.57 12.07
N GLU A 89 -3.66 -4.76 12.61
CA GLU A 89 -2.84 -5.38 13.65
C GLU A 89 -1.40 -5.65 13.20
N ASP A 90 -1.20 -5.83 11.89
CA ASP A 90 0.10 -6.18 11.29
C ASP A 90 0.82 -4.98 10.66
N PHE A 91 0.17 -3.81 10.55
CA PHE A 91 0.73 -2.62 9.88
C PHE A 91 2.08 -2.21 10.45
N GLY A 92 2.18 -2.10 11.79
CA GLY A 92 3.42 -1.69 12.45
C GLY A 92 4.58 -2.63 12.15
N LYS A 93 4.36 -3.95 12.32
CA LYS A 93 5.39 -4.96 12.08
C LYS A 93 5.81 -4.99 10.60
N PHE A 94 4.83 -5.00 9.69
CA PHE A 94 5.10 -5.07 8.26
C PHE A 94 5.87 -3.86 7.73
N VAL A 95 5.42 -2.64 8.07
CA VAL A 95 6.07 -1.40 7.60
C VAL A 95 7.48 -1.27 8.17
N SER A 96 7.67 -1.56 9.46
CA SER A 96 8.99 -1.52 10.08
C SER A 96 9.97 -2.49 9.42
N SER A 97 9.58 -3.76 9.23
CA SER A 97 10.44 -4.74 8.56
C SER A 97 10.70 -4.40 7.09
N MET A 98 9.71 -3.85 6.38
CA MET A 98 9.90 -3.37 5.01
C MET A 98 10.92 -2.23 4.95
N HIS A 99 10.86 -1.28 5.88
CA HIS A 99 11.83 -0.19 5.98
C HIS A 99 13.24 -0.69 6.32
N GLU A 100 13.36 -1.60 7.29
CA GLU A 100 14.65 -2.21 7.67
C GLU A 100 15.31 -2.91 6.48
N ALA A 101 14.54 -3.71 5.74
CA ALA A 101 15.04 -4.41 4.55
C ALA A 101 15.52 -3.43 3.46
N VAL A 102 14.77 -2.35 3.20
CA VAL A 102 15.17 -1.33 2.22
C VAL A 102 16.46 -0.64 2.66
N ARG A 103 16.57 -0.26 3.94
CA ARG A 103 17.79 0.37 4.48
C ARG A 103 18.99 -0.55 4.38
N TYR A 104 18.85 -1.83 4.75
CA TYR A 104 19.94 -2.79 4.62
C TYR A 104 20.43 -2.89 3.17
N ILE A 105 19.52 -2.85 2.19
CA ILE A 105 19.89 -2.81 0.78
C ILE A 105 20.68 -1.53 0.44
N GLN A 106 20.26 -0.38 0.95
CA GLN A 106 20.94 0.89 0.71
C GLN A 106 22.34 0.90 1.32
N ASP A 107 22.45 0.56 2.60
CA ASP A 107 23.68 0.75 3.36
C ASP A 107 24.71 -0.35 3.07
N GLU A 108 24.27 -1.61 2.98
CA GLU A 108 25.16 -2.77 2.93
C GLU A 108 25.28 -3.41 1.54
N CYS A 109 24.19 -3.42 0.76
CA CYS A 109 24.19 -4.10 -0.55
C CYS A 109 24.54 -3.17 -1.72
N LEU A 110 24.08 -1.92 -1.69
CA LEU A 110 24.16 -0.96 -2.79
C LEU A 110 24.50 0.47 -2.29
N PRO A 111 25.60 0.67 -1.55
CA PRO A 111 25.95 1.96 -0.94
C PRO A 111 26.19 3.09 -1.94
N ASP A 112 26.66 2.76 -3.15
CA ASP A 112 26.96 3.74 -4.19
C ASP A 112 25.78 3.97 -5.17
N TYR A 113 24.65 3.29 -4.98
CA TYR A 113 23.50 3.40 -5.87
C TYR A 113 22.58 4.57 -5.48
N ASP A 114 22.31 5.48 -6.42
CA ASP A 114 21.38 6.60 -6.23
C ASP A 114 19.92 6.15 -6.36
N PHE A 115 19.29 5.82 -5.23
CA PHE A 115 17.87 5.52 -5.16
C PHE A 115 17.02 6.80 -5.22
N ARG A 116 16.94 7.39 -6.41
CA ARG A 116 16.20 8.63 -6.65
C ARG A 116 14.77 8.57 -6.14
N GLY A 117 14.38 9.59 -5.38
CA GLY A 117 13.00 9.76 -4.90
C GLY A 117 12.62 8.88 -3.72
N LEU A 118 13.57 8.19 -3.08
CA LEU A 118 13.30 7.61 -1.77
C LEU A 118 13.17 8.75 -0.75
N PRO A 119 12.07 8.79 0.03
CA PRO A 119 11.95 9.74 1.12
C PRO A 119 13.07 9.49 2.14
N ASP A 120 13.50 10.55 2.83
CA ASP A 120 14.39 10.39 3.98
C ASP A 120 13.61 9.67 5.09
N VAL A 121 13.77 8.35 5.13
CA VAL A 121 13.09 7.47 6.08
C VAL A 121 13.79 7.46 7.44
N SER A 122 14.91 8.18 7.62
CA SER A 122 15.68 8.22 8.88
C SER A 122 14.84 8.73 10.06
N ALA A 123 13.86 9.61 9.80
CA ALA A 123 13.00 10.25 10.79
C ALA A 123 11.91 9.36 11.42
N VAL A 124 11.55 8.23 10.79
CA VAL A 124 10.44 7.36 11.26
C VAL A 124 10.75 6.67 12.60
N ARG A 125 12.03 6.56 12.95
CA ARG A 125 12.52 5.95 14.21
C ARG A 125 12.06 6.70 15.48
N GLY A 126 11.77 8.00 15.40
CA GLY A 126 11.51 8.81 16.59
C GLY A 126 10.17 8.54 17.27
N GLU A 127 9.17 8.03 16.54
CA GLU A 127 7.78 8.00 17.00
C GLU A 127 7.20 6.60 17.19
N LEU A 128 7.71 5.58 16.49
CA LEU A 128 7.15 4.21 16.56
C LEU A 128 7.79 3.36 17.66
N ASP A 129 9.04 3.64 18.03
CA ASP A 129 9.81 2.90 19.03
C ASP A 129 9.20 3.03 20.45
N GLY A 130 8.30 4.01 20.66
CA GLY A 130 7.65 4.28 21.95
C GLY A 130 6.20 3.83 22.11
N ALA A 131 5.55 3.28 21.07
CA ALA A 131 4.09 3.11 21.06
C ALA A 131 3.58 1.67 20.91
N TYR A 132 4.44 0.68 20.66
CA TYR A 132 4.06 -0.73 20.61
C TYR A 132 4.60 -1.51 21.81
N THR A 133 4.05 -1.25 23.00
CA THR A 133 4.01 -2.26 24.07
C THR A 133 2.81 -3.18 23.79
N GLY A 134 2.86 -3.90 22.66
CA GLY A 134 1.86 -4.91 22.36
C GLY A 134 2.14 -6.11 23.23
N ASP A 135 1.27 -6.35 24.22
CA ASP A 135 1.30 -7.52 25.09
C ASP A 135 1.58 -8.79 24.27
N GLU A 136 2.76 -9.38 24.51
CA GLU A 136 3.09 -10.74 24.11
C GLU A 136 2.20 -11.67 24.91
N ASP A 137 0.97 -11.94 24.46
CA ASP A 137 0.23 -13.20 24.70
C ASP A 137 -1.26 -13.04 24.35
N SER A 138 -1.66 -13.44 23.14
CA SER A 138 -2.85 -14.29 22.93
C SER A 138 -2.93 -14.72 21.47
N TYR A 139 -2.56 -15.96 21.20
CA TYR A 139 -3.09 -16.74 20.07
C TYR A 139 -4.32 -17.52 20.55
#